data_AF-A0A8H6Y7K4-F1
#
_entry.id   AF-A0A8H6Y7K4-F1
#
_cell.length_a   1.000
_cell.length_b   1.000
_cell.length_c   1.000
_cell.angle_alpha   90.00
_cell.angle_beta   90.00
_cell.angle_gamma   90.00
#
_symmetry.space_group_name_H-M   'P 1'
#
loop_
_entity.id
_entity.type
_entity.pdbx_description
1 polymer ?
#
loop_
_entity_poly.entity_id
_entity_poly.type
_entity_poly.pdbx_seq_one_letter_code
_entity_poly.pdbx_strand_id
1 'polypeptide(L)'
;MASSPTSPPYKCPVSPPKITDAIIDELRGSLPALRVCSLVCSDWLPASRNILNRSISLRAEQIPAFMELLESPTNTYCGRVRDISLGSCLPGPIPSLGEIFLQFTDMQSIHIHSSHWHHDIPLLPGVVQLNLSGIKFPSFAAFFQLASRFPSLKSLSLGELKFVDQSYSGAVHFSPLPGLPFERLSLKISCENMTLLHWLASENGAPPLMPHLTLIVKFVKPVSPFPRNLRVQPSSNTFFLHARHNALLATSRYLDHLSVRLKYLVMPFIVGELTFVYMCE
;
A
#
# COMPACT_ATOMS: atom_id res chain seq x y z
N MET A 1 -7.46 -64.02 -21.47
CA MET A 1 -7.20 -62.69 -20.89
C MET A 1 -8.28 -61.75 -21.39
N ALA A 2 -9.25 -61.39 -20.55
CA ALA A 2 -10.37 -60.52 -20.94
C ALA A 2 -9.95 -59.05 -20.78
N SER A 3 -10.06 -58.28 -21.85
CA SER A 3 -9.83 -56.83 -21.87
C SER A 3 -10.95 -56.12 -21.10
N SER A 4 -10.58 -55.41 -20.04
CA SER A 4 -11.52 -54.60 -19.27
C SER A 4 -12.16 -53.52 -20.16
N PRO A 5 -13.49 -53.31 -20.09
CA PRO A 5 -14.16 -52.29 -20.88
C PRO A 5 -13.68 -50.90 -20.44
N THR A 6 -13.03 -50.19 -21.36
CA THR A 6 -12.65 -48.79 -21.19
C THR A 6 -13.91 -47.94 -21.18
N SER A 7 -14.25 -47.38 -20.01
CA SER A 7 -15.32 -46.40 -19.89
C SER A 7 -15.02 -45.19 -20.78
N PRO A 8 -16.01 -44.66 -21.52
CA PRO A 8 -15.80 -43.47 -22.34
C PRO A 8 -15.37 -42.30 -21.44
N PRO A 9 -14.42 -41.45 -21.90
CA PRO A 9 -13.99 -40.30 -21.13
C PRO A 9 -15.18 -39.39 -20.87
N TYR A 10 -15.50 -39.15 -19.60
CA TYR A 10 -16.52 -38.18 -19.20
C TYR A 10 -16.10 -36.80 -19.74
N LYS A 11 -16.82 -36.29 -20.74
CA LYS A 11 -16.64 -34.93 -21.21
C LYS A 11 -17.12 -33.99 -20.11
N CYS A 12 -16.22 -33.21 -19.55
CA CYS A 12 -16.57 -32.13 -18.64
C CYS A 12 -17.50 -31.17 -19.42
N PRO A 13 -18.69 -30.82 -18.89
CA PRO A 13 -19.58 -29.90 -19.58
C PRO A 13 -18.87 -28.57 -19.81
N VAL A 14 -18.85 -28.12 -21.07
CA VAL A 14 -18.20 -26.86 -21.46
C VAL A 14 -19.03 -25.71 -20.89
N SER A 15 -18.51 -25.10 -19.82
CA SER A 15 -19.11 -23.88 -19.26
C SER A 15 -18.87 -22.71 -20.22
N PRO A 16 -19.87 -21.84 -20.48
CA PRO A 16 -19.67 -20.61 -21.23
C PRO A 16 -18.55 -19.75 -20.60
N PRO A 17 -17.58 -19.24 -21.39
CA PRO A 17 -16.45 -18.48 -20.87
C PRO A 17 -16.84 -17.31 -19.97
N LYS A 18 -17.93 -16.59 -20.31
CA LYS A 18 -18.43 -15.47 -19.51
C LYS A 18 -18.80 -15.86 -18.06
N ILE A 19 -19.32 -17.06 -17.85
CA ILE A 19 -19.70 -17.53 -16.51
C ILE A 19 -18.42 -17.87 -15.73
N THR A 20 -17.48 -18.54 -16.38
CA THR A 20 -16.16 -18.85 -15.78
C THR A 20 -15.43 -17.56 -15.37
N ASP A 21 -15.35 -16.57 -16.25
CA ASP A 21 -14.67 -15.30 -15.96
C ASP A 21 -15.33 -14.56 -14.79
N ALA A 22 -16.67 -14.52 -14.73
CA ALA A 22 -17.38 -13.91 -13.62
C ALA A 22 -17.10 -14.63 -12.28
N ILE A 23 -17.13 -15.97 -12.25
CA ILE A 23 -16.78 -16.75 -11.05
C ILE A 23 -15.35 -16.45 -10.61
N ILE A 24 -14.41 -16.48 -11.56
CA ILE A 24 -12.99 -16.24 -11.30
C ILE A 24 -12.75 -14.79 -10.80
N ASP A 25 -13.48 -13.81 -11.33
CA ASP A 25 -13.40 -12.42 -10.88
C ASP A 25 -13.90 -12.22 -9.44
N GLU A 26 -14.98 -12.90 -9.03
CA GLU A 26 -15.46 -12.88 -7.64
C GLU A 26 -14.43 -13.49 -6.67
N LEU A 27 -13.55 -14.38 -7.16
CA LEU A 27 -12.49 -15.00 -6.39
C LEU A 27 -11.20 -14.17 -6.28
N ARG A 28 -11.17 -12.92 -6.81
CA ARG A 28 -9.99 -12.03 -6.68
C ARG A 28 -9.47 -11.87 -5.26
N GLY A 29 -10.35 -11.92 -4.26
CA GLY A 29 -9.97 -11.82 -2.85
C GLY A 29 -9.33 -13.08 -2.25
N SER A 30 -9.36 -14.22 -2.96
CA SER A 30 -8.91 -15.52 -2.45
C SER A 30 -7.94 -16.19 -3.42
N LEU A 31 -6.65 -15.87 -3.30
CA LEU A 31 -5.58 -16.54 -4.04
C LEU A 31 -5.59 -18.07 -3.85
N PRO A 32 -5.88 -18.65 -2.66
CA PRO A 32 -6.01 -20.09 -2.52
C PRO A 32 -7.12 -20.69 -3.38
N ALA A 33 -8.29 -20.03 -3.44
CA ALA A 33 -9.40 -20.49 -4.27
C ALA A 33 -9.06 -20.41 -5.77
N LEU A 34 -8.40 -19.33 -6.21
CA LEU A 34 -7.92 -19.18 -7.59
C LEU A 34 -6.92 -20.26 -7.99
N ARG A 35 -6.03 -20.67 -7.08
CA ARG A 35 -5.11 -21.78 -7.32
C ARG A 35 -5.85 -23.09 -7.51
N VAL A 36 -6.85 -23.39 -6.68
CA VAL A 36 -7.71 -24.58 -6.86
C VAL A 36 -8.44 -24.52 -8.20
N CYS A 37 -9.02 -23.37 -8.54
CA CYS A 37 -9.71 -23.13 -9.82
C CYS A 37 -8.81 -23.39 -11.03
N SER A 38 -7.53 -23.01 -10.94
CA SER A 38 -6.56 -23.26 -12.01
C SER A 38 -6.28 -24.75 -12.26
N LEU A 39 -6.65 -25.63 -11.32
CA LEU A 39 -6.46 -27.08 -11.42
C LEU A 39 -7.74 -27.83 -11.83
N VAL A 40 -8.90 -27.16 -11.90
CA VAL A 40 -10.18 -27.80 -12.21
C VAL A 40 -10.21 -28.31 -13.65
N CYS A 41 -9.91 -27.45 -14.62
CA CYS A 41 -9.81 -27.80 -16.04
C CYS A 41 -8.97 -26.79 -16.83
N SER A 42 -8.61 -27.14 -18.06
CA SER A 42 -7.81 -26.29 -18.96
C SER A 42 -8.46 -24.95 -19.27
N ASP A 43 -9.78 -24.88 -19.26
CA ASP A 43 -10.53 -23.69 -19.67
C ASP A 43 -10.55 -22.62 -18.58
N TRP A 44 -10.41 -23.02 -17.31
CA TRP A 44 -10.34 -22.12 -16.16
C TRP A 44 -8.94 -21.56 -15.94
N LEU A 45 -7.92 -22.24 -16.50
CA LEU A 45 -6.52 -21.93 -16.29
C LEU A 45 -6.12 -20.53 -16.79
N PRO A 46 -6.51 -20.05 -18.00
CA PRO A 46 -6.14 -18.73 -18.48
C PRO A 46 -6.69 -17.60 -17.61
N ALA A 47 -7.99 -17.66 -17.28
CA ALA A 47 -8.65 -16.66 -16.44
C ALA A 47 -8.04 -16.63 -15.03
N SER A 48 -7.86 -17.81 -14.42
CA SER A 48 -7.25 -17.93 -13.08
C SER A 48 -5.82 -17.39 -13.06
N ARG A 49 -4.99 -17.75 -14.07
CA ARG A 49 -3.60 -17.28 -14.19
C ARG A 49 -3.50 -15.78 -14.41
N ASN A 50 -4.43 -15.18 -15.16
CA ASN A 50 -4.43 -13.73 -15.38
C ASN A 50 -4.56 -12.97 -14.06
N ILE A 51 -5.39 -13.47 -13.14
CA ILE A 51 -5.56 -12.85 -11.81
C ILE A 51 -4.37 -13.19 -10.90
N LEU A 52 -3.95 -14.47 -10.86
CA LEU A 52 -2.83 -14.91 -10.01
C LEU A 52 -1.52 -14.20 -10.35
N ASN A 53 -1.27 -13.91 -11.62
CA ASN A 53 -0.02 -13.29 -12.08
C ASN A 53 -0.08 -11.75 -12.06
N ARG A 54 -1.21 -11.16 -11.68
CA ARG A 54 -1.35 -9.70 -11.60
C ARG A 54 -0.55 -9.11 -10.44
N SER A 55 -0.45 -9.86 -9.34
CA SER A 55 0.31 -9.45 -8.16
C SER A 55 1.44 -10.40 -7.85
N ILE A 56 2.64 -9.86 -7.64
CA ILE A 56 3.81 -10.61 -7.20
C ILE A 56 4.24 -10.10 -5.84
N SER A 57 4.48 -11.01 -4.90
CA SER A 57 5.10 -10.71 -3.62
C SER A 57 6.46 -11.39 -3.54
N LEU A 58 7.52 -10.61 -3.40
CA LEU A 58 8.90 -11.08 -3.29
C LEU A 58 9.44 -10.79 -1.90
N ARG A 59 10.11 -11.77 -1.31
CA ARG A 59 11.03 -11.56 -0.20
C ARG A 59 12.45 -11.36 -0.73
N ALA A 60 13.32 -10.76 0.08
CA ALA A 60 14.70 -10.47 -0.31
C ALA A 60 15.43 -11.69 -0.89
N GLU A 61 15.23 -12.85 -0.25
CA GLU A 61 15.90 -14.10 -0.60
C GLU A 61 15.40 -14.69 -1.93
N GLN A 62 14.24 -14.23 -2.40
CA GLN A 62 13.62 -14.69 -3.64
C GLN A 62 14.00 -13.81 -4.83
N ILE A 63 14.56 -12.63 -4.61
CA ILE A 63 14.89 -11.69 -5.67
C ILE A 63 15.88 -12.29 -6.68
N PRO A 64 16.98 -12.96 -6.29
CA PRO A 64 17.93 -13.53 -7.27
C PRO A 64 17.28 -14.59 -8.17
N ALA A 65 16.58 -15.56 -7.59
CA ALA A 65 15.88 -16.58 -8.37
C ALA A 65 14.76 -16.00 -9.23
N PHE A 66 14.13 -14.90 -8.78
CA PHE A 66 13.14 -14.20 -9.57
C PHE A 66 13.78 -13.44 -10.75
N MET A 67 14.97 -12.87 -10.58
CA MET A 67 15.72 -12.24 -11.68
C MET A 67 16.09 -13.26 -12.75
N GLU A 68 16.58 -14.45 -12.36
CA GLU A 68 16.85 -15.55 -13.31
C GLU A 68 15.58 -15.96 -14.08
N LEU A 69 14.42 -15.98 -13.39
CA LEU A 69 13.14 -16.23 -14.03
C LEU A 69 12.76 -15.11 -15.00
N LEU A 70 13.07 -13.85 -14.66
CA LEU A 70 12.77 -12.71 -15.51
C LEU A 70 13.60 -12.70 -16.79
N GLU A 71 14.86 -13.12 -16.70
CA GLU A 71 15.81 -13.22 -17.82
C GLU A 71 15.52 -14.42 -18.75
N SER A 72 14.71 -15.39 -18.29
CA SER A 72 14.35 -16.54 -19.11
C SER A 72 13.59 -16.12 -20.38
N PRO A 73 13.94 -16.64 -21.57
CA PRO A 73 13.23 -16.34 -22.82
C PRO A 73 11.78 -16.84 -22.84
N THR A 74 11.38 -17.68 -21.88
CA THR A 74 10.02 -18.20 -21.73
C THR A 74 9.17 -17.42 -20.74
N ASN A 75 9.68 -16.30 -20.23
CA ASN A 75 8.99 -15.47 -19.26
C ASN A 75 7.70 -14.84 -19.85
N THR A 76 6.58 -15.07 -19.17
CA THR A 76 5.26 -14.51 -19.54
C THR A 76 4.71 -13.52 -18.50
N TYR A 77 5.51 -13.19 -17.46
CA TYR A 77 5.10 -12.35 -16.33
C TYR A 77 5.22 -10.85 -16.62
N CYS A 78 6.27 -10.41 -17.32
CA CYS A 78 6.61 -8.98 -17.49
C CYS A 78 5.44 -8.10 -17.99
N GLY A 79 4.63 -8.59 -18.93
CA GLY A 79 3.50 -7.85 -19.49
C GLY A 79 2.16 -8.03 -18.75
N ARG A 80 2.14 -8.66 -17.56
CA ARG A 80 0.89 -8.97 -16.84
C ARG A 80 0.88 -8.49 -15.40
N VAL A 81 2.05 -8.31 -14.81
CA VAL A 81 2.19 -7.90 -13.42
C VAL A 81 1.88 -6.41 -13.32
N ARG A 82 0.91 -6.08 -12.47
CA ARG A 82 0.51 -4.71 -12.18
C ARG A 82 0.85 -4.29 -10.76
N ASP A 83 0.95 -5.26 -9.86
CA ASP A 83 1.09 -5.02 -8.43
C ASP A 83 2.32 -5.76 -7.90
N ILE A 84 3.35 -5.03 -7.46
CA ILE A 84 4.56 -5.65 -6.88
C ILE A 84 4.64 -5.31 -5.41
N SER A 85 4.84 -6.34 -4.60
CA SER A 85 5.08 -6.24 -3.17
C SER A 85 6.46 -6.76 -2.82
N LEU A 86 7.29 -5.90 -2.25
CA LEU A 86 8.61 -6.22 -1.74
C LEU A 86 8.52 -6.29 -0.22
N GLY A 87 8.71 -7.50 0.32
CA GLY A 87 8.81 -7.75 1.75
C GLY A 87 10.17 -7.34 2.31
N SER A 88 10.37 -7.60 3.61
CA SER A 88 11.58 -7.24 4.36
C SER A 88 12.86 -7.49 3.57
N CYS A 89 13.44 -6.43 3.02
CA CYS A 89 14.73 -6.47 2.35
C CYS A 89 15.81 -6.45 3.41
N LEU A 90 16.47 -7.60 3.62
CA LEU A 90 17.65 -7.66 4.48
C LEU A 90 18.70 -6.68 3.95
N PRO A 91 19.47 -6.02 4.84
CA PRO A 91 20.59 -5.21 4.42
C PRO A 91 21.62 -6.09 3.72
N GLY A 92 21.72 -5.93 2.40
CA GLY A 92 22.62 -6.71 1.56
C GLY A 92 22.65 -6.15 0.14
N PRO A 93 23.58 -6.61 -0.71
CA PRO A 93 23.62 -6.27 -2.13
C PRO A 93 22.43 -6.93 -2.82
N ILE A 94 21.28 -6.29 -2.74
CA ILE A 94 20.11 -6.66 -3.52
C ILE A 94 20.40 -6.15 -4.94
N PRO A 95 20.16 -6.97 -5.99
CA PRO A 95 20.13 -6.48 -7.37
C PRO A 95 19.34 -5.17 -7.42
N SER A 96 19.76 -4.22 -8.25
CA SER A 96 19.13 -2.90 -8.21
C SER A 96 17.61 -3.08 -8.39
N LEU A 97 16.80 -2.60 -7.45
CA LEU A 97 15.34 -2.75 -7.53
C LEU A 97 14.83 -2.09 -8.82
N GLY A 98 15.60 -1.13 -9.34
CA GLY A 98 15.37 -0.55 -10.64
C GLY A 98 15.38 -1.53 -11.79
N GLU A 99 16.28 -2.51 -11.83
CA GLU A 99 16.29 -3.55 -12.88
C GLU A 99 14.97 -4.34 -12.87
N ILE A 100 14.50 -4.74 -11.67
CA ILE A 100 13.23 -5.45 -11.51
C ILE A 100 12.09 -4.58 -12.06
N PHE A 101 12.00 -3.33 -11.61
CA PHE A 101 10.89 -2.46 -12.00
C PHE A 101 10.85 -2.14 -13.49
N LEU A 102 12.01 -2.05 -14.15
CA LEU A 102 12.10 -1.80 -15.59
C LEU A 102 11.56 -2.95 -16.44
N GLN A 103 11.46 -4.17 -15.88
CA GLN A 103 10.87 -5.32 -16.58
C GLN A 103 9.34 -5.24 -16.66
N PHE A 104 8.68 -4.39 -15.87
CA PHE A 104 7.21 -4.34 -15.77
C PHE A 104 6.66 -3.05 -16.36
N THR A 105 6.27 -3.10 -17.64
CA THR A 105 5.75 -1.93 -18.38
C THR A 105 4.38 -1.47 -17.88
N ASP A 106 3.57 -2.40 -17.37
CA ASP A 106 2.17 -2.17 -16.99
C ASP A 106 2.00 -2.06 -15.47
N MET A 107 3.08 -1.84 -14.73
CA MET A 107 3.06 -1.74 -13.28
C MET A 107 2.28 -0.50 -12.81
N GLN A 108 1.31 -0.73 -11.93
CA GLN A 108 0.40 0.30 -11.40
C GLN A 108 0.56 0.50 -9.90
N SER A 109 0.90 -0.54 -9.15
CA SER A 109 1.02 -0.49 -7.70
C SER A 109 2.35 -1.04 -7.21
N ILE A 110 2.99 -0.32 -6.32
CA ILE A 110 4.20 -0.74 -5.62
C ILE A 110 3.93 -0.77 -4.12
N HIS A 111 4.29 -1.86 -3.48
CA HIS A 111 4.24 -2.06 -2.04
C HIS A 111 5.64 -2.39 -1.55
N ILE A 112 6.17 -1.62 -0.60
CA ILE A 112 7.49 -1.84 -0.01
C ILE A 112 7.32 -1.92 1.50
N HIS A 113 7.71 -3.05 2.09
CA HIS A 113 7.54 -3.35 3.50
C HIS A 113 8.88 -3.62 4.19
N SER A 114 9.07 -3.04 5.37
CA SER A 114 10.19 -3.32 6.29
C SER A 114 11.56 -3.25 5.62
N SER A 115 11.77 -2.24 4.78
CA SER A 115 12.99 -2.07 3.98
C SER A 115 13.84 -0.90 4.46
N HIS A 116 15.14 -0.96 4.12
CA HIS A 116 15.98 0.22 4.10
C HIS A 116 15.66 1.07 2.86
N TRP A 117 15.94 2.36 2.93
CA TRP A 117 15.80 3.24 1.77
C TRP A 117 16.74 2.83 0.62
N HIS A 118 16.19 2.82 -0.59
CA HIS A 118 16.86 2.48 -1.85
C HIS A 118 16.81 3.68 -2.79
N HIS A 119 17.98 4.21 -3.18
CA HIS A 119 18.10 5.42 -4.00
C HIS A 119 18.05 5.15 -5.50
N ASP A 120 18.07 3.88 -5.89
CA ASP A 120 18.17 3.37 -7.26
C ASP A 120 16.79 3.15 -7.93
N ILE A 121 15.70 3.59 -7.30
CA ILE A 121 14.36 3.44 -7.89
C ILE A 121 14.24 4.35 -9.13
N PRO A 122 13.98 3.78 -10.33
CA PRO A 122 13.90 4.53 -11.58
C PRO A 122 12.63 5.38 -11.63
N LEU A 123 12.54 6.24 -12.63
CA LEU A 123 11.30 6.97 -12.91
C LEU A 123 10.25 5.96 -13.41
N LEU A 124 9.12 5.88 -12.73
CA LEU A 124 8.08 4.88 -13.01
C LEU A 124 6.74 5.59 -13.27
N PRO A 125 6.54 6.12 -14.50
CA PRO A 125 5.39 6.96 -14.82
C PRO A 125 4.06 6.21 -14.83
N GLY A 126 4.07 4.87 -14.92
CA GLY A 126 2.85 4.05 -14.88
C GLY A 126 2.28 3.81 -13.47
N VAL A 127 3.07 4.08 -12.42
CA VAL A 127 2.69 3.76 -11.06
C VAL A 127 1.71 4.79 -10.52
N VAL A 128 0.52 4.31 -10.19
CA VAL A 128 -0.62 5.09 -9.70
C VAL A 128 -0.77 4.94 -8.18
N GLN A 129 -0.27 3.84 -7.62
CA GLN A 129 -0.38 3.54 -6.20
C GLN A 129 0.99 3.17 -5.59
N LEU A 130 1.32 3.81 -4.47
CA LEU A 130 2.54 3.54 -3.71
C LEU A 130 2.18 3.28 -2.25
N ASN A 131 2.60 2.14 -1.73
CA ASN A 131 2.44 1.77 -0.33
C ASN A 131 3.81 1.52 0.30
N LEU A 132 4.16 2.33 1.29
CA LEU A 132 5.44 2.26 1.99
C LEU A 132 5.17 1.98 3.46
N SER A 133 5.62 0.83 3.96
CA SER A 133 5.42 0.45 5.36
C SER A 133 6.71 0.04 6.03
N GLY A 134 6.99 0.55 7.24
CA GLY A 134 8.16 0.14 8.02
C GLY A 134 9.50 0.54 7.38
N ILE A 135 9.52 1.58 6.55
CA ILE A 135 10.73 2.01 5.85
C ILE A 135 11.53 3.00 6.70
N LYS A 136 12.86 2.81 6.73
CA LYS A 136 13.81 3.74 7.33
C LYS A 136 14.43 4.63 6.24
N PHE A 137 14.01 5.88 6.20
CA PHE A 137 14.59 6.90 5.32
C PHE A 137 15.75 7.61 6.00
N PRO A 138 16.83 7.97 5.27
CA PRO A 138 17.94 8.73 5.84
C PRO A 138 17.47 10.13 6.26
N SER A 139 16.59 10.75 5.48
CA SER A 139 16.02 12.07 5.77
C SER A 139 14.61 12.19 5.19
N PHE A 140 13.87 13.23 5.60
CA PHE A 140 12.57 13.53 5.01
C PHE A 140 12.71 13.88 3.52
N ALA A 141 13.76 14.60 3.13
CA ALA A 141 14.03 14.95 1.73
C ALA A 141 14.20 13.71 0.83
N ALA A 142 14.85 12.65 1.32
CA ALA A 142 14.98 11.39 0.56
C ALA A 142 13.62 10.76 0.24
N PHE A 143 12.64 10.87 1.15
CA PHE A 143 11.28 10.45 0.88
C PHE A 143 10.60 11.27 -0.24
N PHE A 144 10.80 12.59 -0.31
CA PHE A 144 10.27 13.39 -1.43
C PHE A 144 10.94 13.04 -2.75
N GLN A 145 12.26 12.82 -2.73
CA GLN A 145 12.98 12.36 -3.90
C GLN A 145 12.40 11.05 -4.43
N LEU A 146 12.06 10.10 -3.54
CA LEU A 146 11.33 8.89 -3.92
C LEU A 146 9.98 9.23 -4.55
N ALA A 147 9.13 9.97 -3.85
CA ALA A 147 7.77 10.26 -4.29
C ALA A 147 7.76 10.97 -5.66
N SER A 148 8.75 11.82 -5.94
CA SER A 148 8.92 12.52 -7.22
C SER A 148 9.21 11.59 -8.40
N ARG A 149 9.61 10.33 -8.17
CA ARG A 149 9.80 9.32 -9.22
C ARG A 149 8.49 8.73 -9.75
N PHE A 150 7.36 9.12 -9.17
CA PHE A 150 6.03 8.61 -9.52
C PHE A 150 5.11 9.76 -9.94
N PRO A 151 5.26 10.32 -11.14
CA PRO A 151 4.51 11.50 -11.57
C PRO A 151 2.99 11.26 -11.69
N SER A 152 2.57 10.01 -11.91
CA SER A 152 1.15 9.62 -12.01
C SER A 152 0.54 9.13 -10.70
N LEU A 153 1.22 9.36 -9.58
CA LEU A 153 0.83 8.82 -8.28
C LEU A 153 -0.47 9.48 -7.80
N LYS A 154 -1.52 8.68 -7.67
CA LYS A 154 -2.85 9.09 -7.18
C LYS A 154 -3.11 8.62 -5.76
N SER A 155 -2.57 7.46 -5.38
CA SER A 155 -2.78 6.85 -4.07
C SER A 155 -1.46 6.63 -3.35
N LEU A 156 -1.26 7.32 -2.23
CA LEU A 156 -0.08 7.15 -1.38
C LEU A 156 -0.50 6.61 -0.02
N SER A 157 0.05 5.47 0.38
CA SER A 157 -0.14 4.88 1.70
C SER A 157 1.21 4.81 2.42
N LEU A 158 1.34 5.49 3.55
CA LEU A 158 2.55 5.49 4.38
C LEU A 158 2.24 4.83 5.71
N GLY A 159 3.06 3.90 6.17
CA GLY A 159 2.91 3.27 7.48
C GLY A 159 4.24 3.09 8.19
N GLU A 160 4.28 3.40 9.49
CA GLU A 160 5.42 3.06 10.35
C GLU A 160 6.79 3.55 9.80
N LEU A 161 6.79 4.69 9.11
CA LEU A 161 8.00 5.28 8.57
C LEU A 161 8.90 5.79 9.69
N LYS A 162 10.21 5.72 9.48
CA LYS A 162 11.23 6.30 10.37
C LYS A 162 12.20 7.15 9.57
N PHE A 163 12.56 8.31 10.10
CA PHE A 163 13.59 9.18 9.54
C PHE A 163 14.81 9.15 10.47
N VAL A 164 15.98 8.78 9.93
CA VAL A 164 17.23 8.65 10.72
C VAL A 164 17.73 10.03 11.13
N ASP A 165 17.81 10.94 10.16
CA ASP A 165 18.12 12.33 10.43
C ASP A 165 16.88 13.04 10.98
N GLN A 166 16.85 13.16 12.31
CA GLN A 166 15.83 13.91 13.05
C GLN A 166 16.27 15.35 13.32
N SER A 167 17.33 15.84 12.68
CA SER A 167 17.82 17.21 12.80
C SER A 167 16.85 18.21 12.16
N TYR A 168 15.62 18.24 12.66
CA TYR A 168 14.66 19.31 12.44
C TYR A 168 15.12 20.53 13.25
N SER A 169 16.24 21.14 12.86
CA SER A 169 16.81 22.29 13.57
C SER A 169 16.32 23.64 13.07
N GLY A 170 15.49 23.69 12.03
CA GLY A 170 14.96 24.96 11.53
C GLY A 170 14.08 24.77 10.32
N ALA A 171 13.40 25.84 9.91
CA ALA A 171 12.45 25.92 8.81
C ALA A 171 13.06 25.48 7.47
N VAL A 172 13.24 24.18 7.27
CA VAL A 172 13.49 23.63 5.94
C VAL A 172 12.20 23.86 5.18
N HIS A 173 12.24 24.85 4.28
CA HIS A 173 11.21 25.03 3.28
C HIS A 173 11.21 23.77 2.42
N PHE A 174 10.35 22.82 2.78
CA PHE A 174 10.07 21.71 1.89
C PHE A 174 9.40 22.30 0.67
N SER A 175 10.03 22.11 -0.49
CA SER A 175 9.37 22.35 -1.75
C SER A 175 8.06 21.55 -1.73
N PRO A 176 6.91 22.17 -2.05
CA PRO A 176 5.66 21.42 -2.21
C PRO A 176 5.91 20.25 -3.16
N LEU A 177 5.28 19.09 -2.93
CA LEU A 177 5.29 18.01 -3.93
C LEU A 177 4.76 18.62 -5.24
N PRO A 178 5.58 18.83 -6.27
CA PRO A 178 5.17 19.65 -7.39
C PRO A 178 4.06 18.90 -8.14
N GLY A 179 2.82 19.39 -8.01
CA GLY A 179 1.71 19.00 -8.87
C GLY A 179 1.27 17.54 -8.81
N LEU A 180 1.52 16.80 -7.72
CA LEU A 180 1.02 15.43 -7.61
C LEU A 180 -0.50 15.43 -7.38
N PRO A 181 -1.30 14.83 -8.27
CA PRO A 181 -2.76 14.83 -8.20
C PRO A 181 -3.24 13.72 -7.25
N PHE A 182 -2.88 13.82 -5.96
CA PHE A 182 -3.28 12.81 -4.99
C PHE A 182 -4.81 12.79 -4.82
N GLU A 183 -5.42 11.69 -5.24
CA GLU A 183 -6.83 11.39 -4.96
C GLU A 183 -6.97 10.77 -3.58
N ARG A 184 -5.96 10.02 -3.12
CA ARG A 184 -5.97 9.31 -1.84
C ARG A 184 -4.63 9.40 -1.13
N LEU A 185 -4.67 9.90 0.10
CA LEU A 185 -3.54 9.87 1.02
C LEU A 185 -3.93 9.10 2.27
N SER A 186 -3.21 8.02 2.57
CA SER A 186 -3.40 7.20 3.77
C SER A 186 -2.14 7.22 4.60
N LEU A 187 -2.22 7.69 5.83
CA LEU A 187 -1.07 7.87 6.70
C LEU A 187 -1.28 7.12 7.99
N LYS A 188 -0.46 6.09 8.23
CA LYS A 188 -0.35 5.34 9.47
C LYS A 188 0.89 5.81 10.22
N ILE A 189 0.71 6.86 11.01
CA ILE A 189 1.78 7.59 11.70
C ILE A 189 1.95 7.03 13.11
N SER A 190 3.20 6.73 13.47
CA SER A 190 3.59 6.51 14.86
C SER A 190 3.80 7.88 15.53
N CYS A 191 3.41 8.04 16.80
CA CYS A 191 3.60 9.28 17.55
C CYS A 191 5.06 9.78 17.60
N GLU A 192 6.02 8.89 17.37
CA GLU A 192 7.45 9.24 17.30
C GLU A 192 7.80 10.02 16.02
N ASN A 193 6.94 10.00 15.00
CA ASN A 193 7.19 10.62 13.70
C ASN A 193 6.24 11.81 13.45
N MET A 194 6.48 12.90 14.18
CA MET A 194 5.72 14.15 14.01
C MET A 194 6.08 14.88 12.71
N THR A 195 7.19 14.54 12.06
CA THR A 195 7.68 15.14 10.81
C THR A 195 6.62 15.16 9.70
N LEU A 196 5.94 14.03 9.47
CA LEU A 196 4.87 13.94 8.47
C LEU A 196 3.67 14.84 8.83
N LEU A 197 3.31 14.89 10.11
CA LEU A 197 2.21 15.75 10.58
C LEU A 197 2.56 17.23 10.42
N HIS A 198 3.79 17.62 10.76
CA HIS A 198 4.28 18.99 10.55
C HIS A 198 4.30 19.39 9.08
N TRP A 199 4.68 18.46 8.20
CA TRP A 199 4.62 18.70 6.77
C TRP A 199 3.18 18.92 6.29
N LEU A 200 2.24 18.03 6.61
CA LEU A 200 0.82 18.21 6.24
C LEU A 200 0.22 19.51 6.77
N ALA A 201 0.68 19.91 7.95
CA ALA A 201 0.28 21.13 8.63
C ALA A 201 0.88 22.41 8.02
N SER A 202 1.95 22.28 7.23
CA SER A 202 2.60 23.44 6.60
C SER A 202 1.81 23.90 5.38
N GLU A 203 1.80 25.21 5.12
CA GLU A 203 1.10 25.82 3.98
C GLU A 203 1.52 25.24 2.63
N ASN A 204 2.74 24.70 2.53
CA ASN A 204 3.28 24.08 1.32
C ASN A 204 3.08 22.56 1.26
N GLY A 205 2.58 21.93 2.32
CA GLY A 205 2.58 20.48 2.43
C GLY A 205 1.31 19.79 2.00
N ALA A 206 0.14 20.41 2.20
CA ALA A 206 -1.13 19.84 1.76
C ALA A 206 -1.42 20.22 0.30
N PRO A 207 -1.61 19.24 -0.60
CA PRO A 207 -2.23 19.51 -1.89
C PRO A 207 -3.56 20.26 -1.67
N PRO A 208 -3.87 21.29 -2.48
CA PRO A 208 -5.01 22.18 -2.24
C PRO A 208 -6.37 21.48 -2.26
N LEU A 209 -6.47 20.25 -2.80
CA LEU A 209 -7.69 19.45 -2.86
C LEU A 209 -7.36 17.96 -2.73
N MET A 210 -7.41 17.40 -1.51
CA MET A 210 -7.35 15.95 -1.29
C MET A 210 -8.75 15.42 -0.96
N PRO A 211 -9.41 14.67 -1.88
CA PRO A 211 -10.77 14.18 -1.63
C PRO A 211 -10.81 13.06 -0.59
N HIS A 212 -9.73 12.30 -0.42
CA HIS A 212 -9.65 11.22 0.56
C HIS A 212 -8.36 11.28 1.37
N LEU A 213 -8.49 11.70 2.63
CA LEU A 213 -7.40 11.64 3.62
C LEU A 213 -7.78 10.66 4.74
N THR A 214 -7.01 9.58 4.86
CA THR A 214 -7.12 8.64 5.97
C THR A 214 -5.93 8.84 6.90
N LEU A 215 -6.19 9.17 8.16
CA LEU A 215 -5.14 9.36 9.17
C LEU A 215 -5.31 8.34 10.29
N ILE A 216 -4.38 7.39 10.35
CA ILE A 216 -4.28 6.37 11.39
C ILE A 216 -3.13 6.76 12.31
N VAL A 217 -3.42 7.05 13.58
CA VAL A 217 -2.39 7.42 14.56
C VAL A 217 -2.21 6.27 15.55
N LYS A 218 -1.01 5.68 15.55
CA LYS A 218 -0.64 4.60 16.47
C LYS A 218 0.10 5.18 17.68
N PHE A 219 -0.36 4.83 18.87
CA PHE A 219 0.26 5.21 20.14
C PHE A 219 1.03 4.00 20.68
N VAL A 220 2.34 4.18 20.92
CA VAL A 220 3.23 3.12 21.44
C VAL A 220 3.00 2.88 22.95
N LYS A 221 2.35 3.81 23.64
CA LYS A 221 1.98 3.68 25.05
C LYS A 221 0.48 3.94 25.23
N PRO A 222 -0.22 3.15 26.06
CA PRO A 222 -1.64 3.37 26.34
C PRO A 222 -1.83 4.76 26.94
N VAL A 223 -2.60 5.60 26.24
CA VAL A 223 -2.99 6.92 26.73
C VAL A 223 -4.14 6.70 27.72
N SER A 224 -3.83 6.60 29.00
CA SER A 224 -4.85 6.51 30.05
C SER A 224 -5.29 7.92 30.51
N PRO A 225 -6.58 8.17 30.78
CA PRO A 225 -7.78 7.43 30.36
C PRO A 225 -8.46 8.06 29.12
N PHE A 226 -9.03 7.21 28.25
CA PHE A 226 -9.87 7.66 27.14
C PHE A 226 -11.23 8.19 27.63
N PRO A 227 -11.68 9.35 27.15
CA PRO A 227 -12.99 9.92 27.48
C PRO A 227 -14.15 9.04 27.03
N ARG A 228 -15.17 8.91 27.91
CA ARG A 228 -16.33 8.00 27.79
C ARG A 228 -17.25 8.22 26.58
N ASN A 229 -17.02 9.28 25.79
CA ASN A 229 -17.91 9.68 24.70
C ASN A 229 -17.50 9.13 23.33
N LEU A 230 -16.40 8.36 23.26
CA LEU A 230 -15.95 7.72 22.02
C LEU A 230 -16.55 6.32 21.89
N ARG A 231 -17.41 6.12 20.88
CA ARG A 231 -17.87 4.77 20.51
C ARG A 231 -16.73 4.03 19.81
N VAL A 232 -16.15 3.10 20.55
CA VAL A 232 -15.16 2.15 20.05
C VAL A 232 -15.90 0.95 19.46
N GLN A 233 -15.65 0.63 18.19
CA GLN A 233 -16.11 -0.63 17.62
C GLN A 233 -15.00 -1.67 17.82
N PRO A 234 -15.25 -2.79 18.54
CA PRO A 234 -14.22 -3.77 18.82
C PRO A 234 -14.07 -4.73 17.64
N SER A 235 -12.99 -4.60 16.90
CA SER A 235 -12.45 -5.68 16.06
C SER A 235 -10.92 -5.62 16.12
N SER A 236 -10.32 -6.60 16.78
CA SER A 236 -8.85 -6.89 16.79
C SER A 236 -7.91 -5.67 16.87
N ASN A 237 -7.50 -5.27 18.09
CA ASN A 237 -6.45 -4.28 18.45
C ASN A 237 -6.46 -2.93 17.69
N THR A 238 -7.55 -2.62 16.99
CA THR A 238 -7.69 -1.47 16.10
C THR A 238 -9.00 -0.77 16.44
N PHE A 239 -8.91 0.50 16.79
CA PHE A 239 -10.03 1.37 17.16
C PHE A 239 -10.32 2.30 15.99
N PHE A 240 -11.44 2.14 15.30
CA PHE A 240 -11.84 3.09 14.26
C PHE A 240 -12.56 4.28 14.91
N LEU A 241 -12.14 5.49 14.58
CA LEU A 241 -12.80 6.74 14.96
C LEU A 241 -13.20 7.50 13.68
N HIS A 242 -14.37 7.14 13.16
CA HIS A 242 -14.99 7.93 12.10
C HIS A 242 -15.46 9.28 12.68
N ALA A 243 -14.76 10.36 12.34
CA ALA A 243 -15.19 11.70 12.70
C ALA A 243 -16.01 12.29 11.55
N ARG A 244 -17.33 12.32 11.70
CA ARG A 244 -18.16 13.26 10.92
C ARG A 244 -18.22 14.62 11.62
N HIS A 245 -18.20 15.66 10.80
CA HIS A 245 -18.08 17.12 11.01
C HIS A 245 -18.47 17.73 12.38
N ASN A 246 -19.34 17.12 13.20
CA ASN A 246 -19.94 17.76 14.39
C ASN A 246 -19.64 17.11 15.76
N ALA A 247 -18.79 16.09 15.89
CA ALA A 247 -18.69 15.32 17.16
C ALA A 247 -17.41 15.54 18.02
N LEU A 248 -16.45 16.38 17.62
CA LEU A 248 -15.13 16.50 18.26
C LEU A 248 -15.01 17.66 19.27
N LEU A 249 -15.87 17.73 20.28
CA LEU A 249 -15.85 18.82 21.29
C LEU A 249 -15.56 18.40 22.73
N ALA A 250 -15.16 17.15 23.03
CA ALA A 250 -14.95 16.77 24.43
C ALA A 250 -13.96 15.63 24.66
N THR A 251 -12.64 15.83 24.55
CA THR A 251 -11.67 14.76 24.89
C THR A 251 -10.23 15.21 25.27
N SER A 252 -9.89 15.17 26.57
CA SER A 252 -8.53 15.13 27.20
C SER A 252 -7.45 16.14 26.74
N ARG A 253 -6.89 16.97 27.64
CA ARG A 253 -5.95 18.08 27.35
C ARG A 253 -4.78 17.80 26.38
N TYR A 254 -4.22 16.58 26.34
CA TYR A 254 -3.13 16.24 25.42
C TYR A 254 -3.67 15.91 24.01
N LEU A 255 -4.79 15.19 23.95
CA LEU A 255 -5.54 14.98 22.72
C LEU A 255 -6.29 16.25 22.30
N ASP A 256 -6.66 17.16 23.20
CA ASP A 256 -7.18 18.48 22.85
C ASP A 256 -6.09 19.26 22.14
N HIS A 257 -4.86 19.35 22.66
CA HIS A 257 -3.81 20.09 21.93
C HIS A 257 -3.50 19.50 20.54
N LEU A 258 -3.45 18.17 20.43
CA LEU A 258 -3.12 17.48 19.17
C LEU A 258 -4.33 17.42 18.22
N SER A 259 -5.54 17.19 18.71
CA SER A 259 -6.78 17.21 17.92
C SER A 259 -7.18 18.62 17.55
N VAL A 260 -7.02 19.62 18.42
CA VAL A 260 -7.24 21.04 18.13
C VAL A 260 -6.20 21.50 17.12
N ARG A 261 -4.91 21.15 17.29
CA ARG A 261 -3.89 21.45 16.26
C ARG A 261 -4.17 20.71 14.97
N LEU A 262 -4.43 19.41 14.96
CA LEU A 262 -4.76 18.66 13.73
C LEU A 262 -6.04 19.18 13.08
N LYS A 263 -7.03 19.59 13.86
CA LYS A 263 -8.26 20.21 13.37
C LYS A 263 -7.93 21.53 12.69
N TYR A 264 -7.20 22.44 13.34
CA TYR A 264 -6.82 23.71 12.71
C TYR A 264 -5.83 23.56 11.55
N LEU A 265 -4.94 22.57 11.60
CA LEU A 265 -3.89 22.35 10.61
C LEU A 265 -4.40 21.65 9.35
N VAL A 266 -5.37 20.74 9.48
CA VAL A 266 -5.78 19.87 8.35
C VAL A 266 -7.17 20.23 7.82
N MET A 267 -8.08 20.81 8.64
CA MET A 267 -9.44 21.17 8.19
C MET A 267 -9.52 22.12 6.97
N PRO A 268 -8.61 23.09 6.76
CA PRO A 268 -8.71 23.97 5.58
C PRO A 268 -8.53 23.23 4.24
N PHE A 269 -7.97 22.02 4.26
CA PHE A 269 -7.48 21.34 3.06
C PHE A 269 -8.29 20.09 2.66
N ILE A 270 -9.30 19.71 3.46
CA ILE A 270 -10.10 18.49 3.22
C ILE A 270 -11.49 18.85 2.71
N VAL A 271 -11.84 18.37 1.51
CA VAL A 271 -13.19 18.46 0.93
C VAL A 271 -13.97 17.12 1.07
N GLY A 272 -13.44 16.14 1.82
CA GLY A 272 -14.00 14.79 1.95
C GLY A 272 -14.07 14.22 3.37
N GLU A 273 -14.23 12.90 3.47
CA GLU A 273 -14.36 12.19 4.75
C GLU A 273 -12.99 12.00 5.43
N LEU A 274 -12.83 12.54 6.63
CA LEU A 274 -11.68 12.30 7.49
C LEU A 274 -11.99 11.14 8.45
N THR A 275 -11.28 10.03 8.29
CA THR A 275 -11.38 8.89 9.21
C THR A 275 -10.15 8.86 10.09
N PHE A 276 -10.34 8.96 11.41
CA PHE A 276 -9.30 8.69 12.38
C PHE A 276 -9.35 7.21 12.73
N VAL A 277 -8.20 6.55 12.87
CA VAL A 277 -8.14 5.19 13.42
C VAL A 277 -7.07 5.20 14.50
N TYR A 278 -7.46 4.90 15.72
CA TYR A 278 -6.60 4.73 16.87
C TYR A 278 -6.21 3.25 16.97
N MET A 279 -4.99 2.93 17.33
CA MET A 279 -4.63 1.56 17.68
C MET A 279 -3.92 1.58 19.03
N CYS A 280 -4.44 0.82 19.99
CA CYS A 280 -3.73 0.48 21.21
C CYS A 280 -3.24 -0.96 21.08
N GLU A 281 -1.95 -1.16 21.32
CA GLU A 281 -1.34 -2.47 21.53
C GLU A 281 -1.47 -2.90 22.99
#